data_AF-A0A9X9HXQ6-F1
#
_entry.id   AF-A0A9X9HXQ6-F1
#
_cell.length_a   1.000
_cell.length_b   1.000
_cell.length_c   1.000
_cell.angle_alpha   90.00
_cell.angle_beta   90.00
_cell.angle_gamma   90.00
#
_symmetry.space_group_name_H-M   'P 1'
#
loop_
_entity.id
_entity.type
_entity.pdbx_description
1 polymer ?
#
loop_
_entity_poly.entity_id
_entity_poly.type
_entity_poly.pdbx_seq_one_letter_code
_entity_poly.pdbx_strand_id
1 'polypeptide(L)'
;MTNERKIINLVKDYSSSPYGRYSSEVQQDEEDTTGENFRKNFLIPALEQYKQVHVDLTGYNRYARSFIDEAFGGLISSGEYSLSDLQGRLTYEHKDLPSIEALIDDRMKFAEKKRNEA
;
A
#
# COMPACT_ATOMS: atom_id res chain seq x y z
N MET A 1 -2.69 -23.53 -1.61
CA MET A 1 -1.81 -23.44 -2.78
C MET A 1 -1.49 -21.97 -2.96
N THR A 2 -0.24 -21.55 -2.77
CA THR A 2 0.17 -20.15 -2.93
C THR A 2 0.49 -19.89 -4.40
N ASN A 3 -0.15 -18.90 -5.00
CA ASN A 3 0.09 -18.53 -6.39
C ASN A 3 1.47 -17.84 -6.53
N GLU A 4 2.08 -17.87 -7.72
CA GLU A 4 3.44 -17.34 -7.91
C GLU A 4 3.50 -15.81 -7.82
N ARG A 5 2.62 -15.09 -8.54
CA ARG A 5 2.68 -13.63 -8.60
C ARG A 5 1.32 -12.98 -8.82
N LYS A 6 1.10 -11.82 -8.19
CA LYS A 6 -0.02 -10.91 -8.44
C LYS A 6 0.50 -9.53 -8.84
N ILE A 7 -0.17 -8.92 -9.80
CA ILE A 7 -0.05 -7.49 -10.11
C ILE A 7 -1.37 -6.83 -9.71
N ILE A 8 -1.27 -5.72 -8.99
CA ILE A 8 -2.38 -4.83 -8.65
C ILE A 8 -2.13 -3.52 -9.39
N ASN A 9 -2.97 -3.16 -10.34
CA ASN A 9 -2.93 -1.84 -10.94
C ASN A 9 -3.83 -0.91 -10.11
N LEU A 10 -3.23 -0.04 -9.31
CA LEU A 10 -3.96 0.71 -8.28
C LEU A 10 -5.08 1.58 -8.88
N VAL A 11 -4.82 2.20 -10.02
CA VAL A 11 -5.78 3.11 -10.69
C VAL A 11 -6.97 2.36 -11.30
N LYS A 12 -6.74 1.14 -11.80
CA LYS A 12 -7.77 0.32 -12.47
C LYS A 12 -8.51 -0.62 -11.53
N ASP A 13 -7.79 -1.20 -10.58
CA ASP A 13 -8.31 -2.27 -9.71
C ASP A 13 -8.92 -1.70 -8.42
N TYR A 14 -8.57 -0.46 -8.03
CA TYR A 14 -9.01 0.15 -6.79
C TYR A 14 -9.73 1.47 -6.98
N SER A 15 -9.04 2.52 -7.43
CA SER A 15 -9.67 3.83 -7.62
C SER A 15 -8.86 4.71 -8.55
N SER A 16 -9.53 5.49 -9.40
CA SER A 16 -8.88 6.47 -10.28
C SER A 16 -8.23 7.64 -9.54
N SER A 17 -8.60 7.86 -8.28
CA SER A 17 -8.08 8.93 -7.43
C SER A 17 -8.00 8.51 -5.97
N PRO A 18 -7.08 7.60 -5.59
CA PRO A 18 -6.94 7.12 -4.23
C PRO A 18 -6.53 8.25 -3.28
N TYR A 19 -7.24 8.37 -2.15
CA TYR A 19 -7.04 9.47 -1.21
C TYR A 19 -7.52 9.13 0.21
N GLY A 20 -6.96 9.83 1.20
CA GLY A 20 -7.37 9.69 2.59
C GLY A 20 -6.61 8.58 3.32
N ARG A 21 -6.74 8.58 4.65
CA ARG A 21 -6.03 7.63 5.50
C ARG A 21 -6.94 6.50 5.94
N TYR A 22 -8.00 6.81 6.67
CA TYR A 22 -8.83 5.82 7.35
C TYR A 22 -10.24 5.76 6.78
N SER A 23 -10.81 4.57 6.68
CA SER A 23 -12.18 4.35 6.21
C SER A 23 -13.21 5.05 7.09
N SER A 24 -12.90 5.26 8.37
CA SER A 24 -13.75 5.98 9.33
C SER A 24 -13.88 7.48 9.05
N GLU A 25 -13.01 8.04 8.22
CA GLU A 25 -13.04 9.46 7.81
C GLU A 25 -13.90 9.68 6.55
N VAL A 26 -14.35 8.60 5.90
CA VAL A 26 -15.12 8.64 4.65
C VAL A 26 -16.59 8.95 4.95
N GLN A 27 -17.20 9.85 4.18
CA GLN A 27 -18.62 10.15 4.32
C GLN A 27 -19.46 8.97 3.81
N GLN A 28 -20.65 8.77 4.38
CA GLN A 28 -21.50 7.62 4.07
C GLN A 28 -21.88 7.50 2.59
N ASP A 29 -21.94 8.63 1.88
CA ASP A 29 -22.30 8.70 0.45
C ASP A 29 -21.08 8.78 -0.48
N GLU A 30 -19.86 8.63 0.05
CA GLU A 30 -18.60 8.64 -0.70
C GLU A 30 -18.02 7.23 -0.83
N GLU A 31 -17.35 6.98 -1.96
CA GLU A 31 -16.59 5.75 -2.13
C GLU A 31 -15.33 5.77 -1.25
N ASP A 32 -15.09 4.66 -0.54
CA ASP A 32 -13.93 4.52 0.33
C ASP A 32 -12.65 4.22 -0.49
N THR A 33 -11.94 5.31 -0.79
CA THR A 33 -10.70 5.31 -1.56
C THR A 33 -9.43 5.45 -0.70
N THR A 34 -9.55 5.14 0.60
CA THR A 34 -8.52 5.32 1.63
C THR A 34 -7.40 4.28 1.61
N GLY A 35 -6.24 4.67 2.13
CA GLY A 35 -5.10 3.75 2.28
C GLY A 35 -5.43 2.53 3.15
N GLU A 36 -6.26 2.69 4.18
CA GLU A 36 -6.68 1.60 5.05
C GLU A 36 -7.49 0.55 4.29
N ASN A 37 -8.45 1.01 3.48
CA ASN A 37 -9.28 0.13 2.67
C ASN A 37 -8.43 -0.63 1.64
N PHE A 38 -7.55 0.08 0.91
CA PHE A 38 -6.63 -0.54 -0.03
C PHE A 38 -5.76 -1.61 0.67
N ARG A 39 -5.17 -1.27 1.82
CA ARG A 39 -4.31 -2.19 2.57
C ARG A 39 -5.07 -3.46 2.96
N LYS A 40 -6.24 -3.31 3.59
CA LYS A 40 -6.99 -4.42 4.19
C LYS A 40 -7.68 -5.30 3.15
N ASN A 41 -8.21 -4.70 2.09
CA ASN A 41 -9.10 -5.41 1.15
C ASN A 41 -8.39 -5.85 -0.13
N PHE A 42 -7.24 -5.27 -0.46
CA PHE A 42 -6.51 -5.59 -1.70
C PHE A 42 -5.10 -6.09 -1.41
N LEU A 43 -4.31 -5.31 -0.67
CA LEU A 43 -2.88 -5.58 -0.53
C LEU A 43 -2.57 -6.75 0.40
N ILE A 44 -3.17 -6.80 1.59
CA ILE A 44 -3.01 -7.92 2.54
C ILE A 44 -3.50 -9.24 1.91
N PRO A 45 -4.73 -9.33 1.35
CA PRO A 45 -5.19 -10.57 0.72
C PRO A 45 -4.28 -11.03 -0.43
N ALA A 46 -3.71 -10.10 -1.20
CA ALA A 46 -2.74 -10.44 -2.24
C ALA A 46 -1.43 -10.99 -1.64
N LEU A 47 -0.92 -10.41 -0.57
CA LEU A 47 0.31 -10.88 0.09
C LEU A 47 0.14 -12.25 0.76
N GLU A 48 -1.08 -12.60 1.19
CA GLU A 48 -1.41 -13.91 1.75
C GLU A 48 -1.51 -14.99 0.67
N GLN A 49 -2.11 -14.67 -0.47
CA GLN A 49 -2.41 -15.65 -1.52
C GLN A 49 -1.27 -15.86 -2.51
N TYR A 50 -0.34 -14.90 -2.62
CA TYR A 50 0.71 -14.89 -3.63
C TYR A 50 2.10 -14.76 -3.00
N LYS A 51 3.09 -15.43 -3.59
CA LYS A 51 4.49 -15.31 -3.14
C LYS A 51 5.04 -13.91 -3.40
N GLN A 52 4.68 -13.32 -4.54
CA GLN A 52 5.09 -11.98 -4.94
C GLN A 52 3.89 -11.12 -5.33
N VAL A 53 3.86 -9.89 -4.82
CA VAL A 53 2.88 -8.87 -5.16
C VAL A 53 3.61 -7.65 -5.73
N HIS A 54 3.14 -7.17 -6.86
CA HIS A 54 3.61 -5.96 -7.48
C HIS A 54 2.45 -4.95 -7.56
N VAL A 55 2.65 -3.74 -7.03
CA VAL A 55 1.67 -2.65 -7.10
C VAL A 55 2.12 -1.62 -8.13
N ASP A 56 1.36 -1.50 -9.22
CA ASP A 56 1.55 -0.46 -10.22
C ASP A 56 0.70 0.75 -9.84
N LEU A 57 1.36 1.84 -9.43
CA LEU A 57 0.71 3.10 -9.05
C LEU A 57 0.60 4.08 -10.23
N THR A 58 1.08 3.70 -11.42
CA THR A 58 1.11 4.55 -12.61
C THR A 58 -0.31 4.96 -13.03
N GLY A 59 -0.49 6.25 -13.35
CA GLY A 59 -1.75 6.80 -13.85
C GLY A 59 -2.43 7.80 -12.91
N TYR A 60 -1.91 7.98 -11.70
CA TYR A 60 -2.37 9.02 -10.77
C TYR A 60 -1.19 9.67 -10.03
N ASN A 61 -1.00 10.98 -10.18
CA ASN A 61 0.24 11.63 -9.72
C ASN A 61 0.10 12.36 -8.37
N ARG A 62 -1.05 12.22 -7.68
CA ARG A 62 -1.40 13.02 -6.49
C ARG A 62 -1.57 12.18 -5.23
N TYR A 63 -0.83 11.06 -5.11
CA TYR A 63 -0.85 10.25 -3.89
C TYR A 63 -0.38 11.08 -2.70
N ALA A 64 -1.27 11.30 -1.74
CA ALA A 64 -0.94 11.98 -0.50
C ALA A 64 -0.07 11.09 0.39
N ARG A 65 0.82 11.70 1.18
CA ARG A 65 1.63 10.97 2.17
C ARG A 65 0.77 10.17 3.15
N SER A 66 -0.40 10.68 3.54
CA SER A 66 -1.34 10.00 4.44
C SER A 66 -1.84 8.67 3.87
N PHE A 67 -2.18 8.65 2.57
CA PHE A 67 -2.57 7.44 1.85
C PHE A 67 -1.40 6.44 1.82
N ILE A 68 -0.20 6.88 1.39
CA ILE A 68 0.99 6.02 1.31
C ILE A 68 1.38 5.45 2.68
N ASP A 69 1.30 6.29 3.72
CA ASP A 69 1.52 5.87 5.10
C ASP A 69 0.64 4.70 5.50
N GLU A 70 -0.65 4.78 5.21
CA GLU A 70 -1.58 3.75 5.64
C GLU A 70 -1.55 2.54 4.73
N ALA A 71 -1.51 2.74 3.40
CA ALA A 71 -1.47 1.67 2.42
C ALA A 71 -0.24 0.75 2.61
N PHE A 72 0.95 1.35 2.75
CA PHE A 72 2.22 0.62 2.76
C PHE A 72 2.87 0.61 4.15
N GLY A 73 2.99 1.76 4.81
CA GLY A 73 3.51 1.83 6.18
C GLY A 73 2.60 1.12 7.20
N GLY A 74 1.30 1.08 6.93
CA GLY A 74 0.30 0.38 7.74
C GLY A 74 0.48 -1.13 7.73
N LEU A 75 1.08 -1.74 6.69
CA LEU A 75 1.42 -3.17 6.70
C LEU A 75 2.35 -3.51 7.87
N ILE A 76 3.24 -2.59 8.21
CA ILE A 76 4.21 -2.76 9.30
C ILE A 76 3.61 -2.29 10.63
N SER A 77 3.00 -1.11 10.62
CA SER A 77 2.47 -0.46 11.83
C SER A 77 1.30 -1.22 12.46
N SER A 78 0.55 -2.01 11.68
CA SER A 78 -0.53 -2.86 12.19
C SER A 78 -0.05 -4.18 12.80
N GLY A 79 1.24 -4.51 12.68
CA GLY A 79 1.82 -5.75 13.18
C GLY A 79 1.82 -6.91 12.17
N GLU A 80 1.07 -6.78 11.06
CA GLU A 80 0.85 -7.84 10.06
C GLU A 80 2.14 -8.31 9.37
N TYR A 81 3.06 -7.39 9.09
CA TYR A 81 4.33 -7.67 8.44
C TYR A 81 5.48 -6.91 9.11
N SER A 82 6.70 -7.42 9.00
CA SER A 82 7.92 -6.62 9.16
C SER A 82 8.43 -6.15 7.79
N LEU A 83 9.30 -5.15 7.76
CA LEU A 83 9.99 -4.76 6.53
C LEU A 83 10.75 -5.94 5.91
N SER A 84 11.34 -6.80 6.74
CA SER A 84 12.05 -8.01 6.29
C SER A 84 11.10 -9.02 5.65
N ASP A 85 9.87 -9.15 6.14
CA ASP A 85 8.86 -10.04 5.53
C ASP A 85 8.45 -9.55 4.15
N LEU A 86 8.41 -8.23 3.94
CA LEU A 86 8.00 -7.62 2.68
C LEU A 86 9.15 -7.61 1.66
N GLN A 87 10.40 -7.68 2.11
CA GLN A 87 11.56 -7.68 1.24
C GLN A 87 11.53 -8.88 0.29
N GLY A 88 11.50 -8.61 -1.02
CA GLY A 88 11.41 -9.65 -2.07
C GLY A 88 10.01 -10.22 -2.29
N ARG A 89 9.02 -9.87 -1.46
CA ARG A 89 7.60 -10.23 -1.61
C ARG A 89 6.76 -9.09 -2.16
N LEU A 90 7.03 -7.85 -1.74
CA LEU A 90 6.33 -6.65 -2.19
C LEU A 90 7.26 -5.81 -3.05
N THR A 91 6.77 -5.43 -4.24
CA THR A 91 7.41 -4.45 -5.12
C THR A 91 6.37 -3.46 -5.59
N TYR A 92 6.80 -2.28 -6.02
CA TYR A 92 5.90 -1.23 -6.49
C TYR A 92 6.61 -0.34 -7.50
N GLU A 93 5.86 0.26 -8.41
CA GLU A 93 6.38 1.19 -9.40
C GLU A 93 5.44 2.37 -9.64
N HIS A 94 6.02 3.49 -10.06
CA HIS A 94 5.29 4.58 -10.71
C HIS A 94 6.11 5.11 -11.88
N LYS A 95 5.82 4.61 -13.09
CA LYS A 95 6.66 4.83 -14.29
C LYS A 95 6.95 6.30 -14.60
N ASP A 96 5.98 7.18 -14.35
CA ASP A 96 6.09 8.61 -14.67
C ASP A 96 6.60 9.48 -13.51
N LEU A 97 6.66 8.94 -12.28
CA LEU A 97 6.93 9.73 -11.07
C LEU A 97 7.65 8.89 -10.00
N PRO A 98 8.96 8.61 -10.17
CA PRO A 98 9.74 7.77 -9.25
C PRO A 98 9.79 8.26 -7.81
N SER A 99 9.50 9.54 -7.55
CA SER A 99 9.41 10.07 -6.18
C SER A 99 8.30 9.42 -5.35
N ILE A 100 7.30 8.80 -5.97
CA ILE A 100 6.28 8.01 -5.27
C ILE A 100 6.89 6.72 -4.70
N GLU A 101 7.76 6.05 -5.46
CA GLU A 101 8.48 4.85 -4.98
C GLU A 101 9.38 5.20 -3.79
N ALA A 102 10.16 6.28 -3.91
CA ALA A 102 10.99 6.78 -2.82
C ALA A 102 10.16 7.13 -1.57
N LEU A 103 8.97 7.72 -1.76
CA LEU A 103 8.05 8.00 -0.66
C LEU A 103 7.59 6.71 0.02
N ILE A 104 7.17 5.69 -0.73
CA ILE A 104 6.76 4.39 -0.16
C ILE A 104 7.90 3.79 0.66
N ASP A 105 9.11 3.74 0.09
CA ASP A 105 10.32 3.25 0.77
C ASP A 105 10.55 3.96 2.11
N ASP A 106 10.51 5.29 2.08
CA ASP A 106 10.73 6.13 3.27
C ASP A 106 9.66 5.91 4.34
N ARG A 107 8.40 5.71 3.94
CA ARG A 107 7.30 5.48 4.88
C ARG A 107 7.37 4.09 5.49
N MET A 108 7.72 3.06 4.72
CA MET A 108 7.91 1.70 5.23
C MET A 108 9.10 1.62 6.20
N LYS A 109 10.25 2.23 5.86
CA LYS A 109 11.41 2.30 6.76
C LYS A 109 11.10 3.06 8.05
N PHE A 110 10.34 4.14 7.95
CA PHE A 110 9.88 4.89 9.13
C PHE A 110 8.97 4.06 10.03
N ALA A 111 8.03 3.30 9.46
CA ALA A 111 7.16 2.40 10.22
C ALA A 111 7.96 1.29 10.93
N GLU A 112 8.93 0.70 10.24
CA GLU A 112 9.82 -0.33 10.81
C GLU A 112 10.68 0.23 11.95
N LYS A 113 11.24 1.43 11.78
CA LYS A 113 11.99 2.10 12.86
C LYS A 113 11.11 2.25 14.10
N LYS A 114 9.88 2.73 13.94
CA LYS A 114 8.93 2.87 15.07
C LYS A 114 8.56 1.55 15.71
N ARG A 115 8.36 0.50 14.91
CA ARG A 115 8.08 -0.86 15.40
C ARG A 115 9.18 -1.38 16.32
N ASN A 116 10.44 -1.06 16.04
CA ASN A 116 11.60 -1.50 16.83
C ASN A 116 11.92 -0.60 18.03
N GLU A 117 11.27 0.57 18.14
CA GLU A 117 11.39 1.50 19.27
C GLU A 117 10.29 1.31 20.33
N ALA A 118 9.26 0.51 20.02
CA ALA A 118 8.10 0.22 20.87
C ALA A 118 8.28 -1.07 21.67
#